data_AF-A1ZKM9-F1
#
_entry.id   AF-A1ZKM9-F1
#
_cell.length_a   1.000
_cell.length_b   1.000
_cell.length_c   1.000
_cell.angle_alpha   90.00
_cell.angle_beta   90.00
_cell.angle_gamma   90.00
#
_symmetry.space_group_name_H-M   'P 1'
#
loop_
_entity.id
_entity.type
_entity.pdbx_description
1 polymer ?
#
loop_
_entity_poly.entity_id
_entity_poly.type
_entity_poly.pdbx_seq_one_letter_code
_entity_poly.pdbx_strand_id
1 'polypeptide(L)'
;MKITPIEIKKKDFGKQKGFMKKGFDTEEVSRFLEFLAEHWEKILDENKESSIRIQYLEKEISTSRENEDALFKTLKTAEDAGANLVDQARRSSEIKIQEAQLKSDVIIKEAQSQARAIVQKAHARARNILDEMVEELRERERDYKVLETHRDNLLIEVRTYIKESLEKIDRLESKTSSEYFEKKIEEAQQILEEKQELLDLQKAKIYQEDEEPEKNEEVTEANVAENNTGSESFFDKIG
;
A
#
# COMPACT_ATOMS: atom_id res chain seq x y z
N MET A 1 -55.13 51.13 85.43
CA MET A 1 -54.73 52.22 86.34
C MET A 1 -55.77 52.39 87.44
N LYS A 2 -55.40 52.92 88.62
CA LYS A 2 -56.29 53.06 89.79
C LYS A 2 -57.18 54.32 89.77
N ILE A 3 -56.97 55.25 88.83
CA ILE A 3 -57.73 56.50 88.71
C ILE A 3 -57.91 56.84 87.22
N THR A 4 -59.12 57.25 86.82
CA THR A 4 -59.52 57.66 85.47
C THR A 4 -59.71 59.18 85.35
N PRO A 5 -59.62 59.78 84.15
CA PRO A 5 -59.92 61.21 83.95
C PRO A 5 -61.28 61.63 84.53
N ILE A 6 -62.28 60.76 84.43
CA ILE A 6 -63.62 60.95 84.99
C ILE A 6 -63.62 60.97 86.52
N GLU A 7 -62.82 60.12 87.16
CA GLU A 7 -62.68 60.10 88.62
C GLU A 7 -61.91 61.32 89.13
N ILE A 8 -61.02 61.91 88.32
CA ILE A 8 -60.33 63.18 88.62
C ILE A 8 -61.34 64.34 88.55
N LYS A 9 -62.18 64.40 87.51
CA LYS A 9 -63.22 65.44 87.34
C LYS A 9 -64.29 65.38 88.44
N LYS A 10 -64.66 64.19 88.91
CA LYS A 10 -65.69 63.97 89.94
C LYS A 10 -65.14 63.94 91.36
N LYS A 11 -63.87 64.30 91.57
CA LYS A 11 -63.25 64.19 92.89
C LYS A 11 -63.69 65.35 93.80
N ASP A 12 -64.58 65.04 94.74
CA ASP A 12 -64.95 65.99 95.80
C ASP A 12 -63.94 65.95 96.96
N PHE A 13 -63.48 67.15 97.37
CA PHE A 13 -62.69 67.32 98.58
C PHE A 13 -63.61 67.75 99.73
N GLY A 14 -63.65 66.96 100.81
CA GLY A 14 -64.44 67.30 102.00
C GLY A 14 -63.95 68.61 102.64
N LYS A 15 -64.88 69.53 102.95
CA LYS A 15 -64.55 70.77 103.68
C LYS A 15 -64.07 70.42 105.09
N GLN A 16 -62.79 70.62 105.37
CA GLN A 16 -62.21 70.35 106.68
C GLN A 16 -62.83 71.31 107.71
N LYS A 17 -63.74 70.78 108.54
CA LYS A 17 -64.35 71.51 109.67
C LYS A 17 -63.32 71.65 110.79
N GLY A 18 -62.47 72.67 110.71
CA GLY A 18 -61.50 73.03 111.75
C GLY A 18 -61.19 74.53 111.72
N PHE A 19 -60.99 75.12 112.90
CA PHE A 19 -60.93 76.57 113.19
C PHE A 19 -59.82 77.39 112.49
N MET A 20 -59.01 76.80 111.60
CA MET A 20 -57.96 77.50 110.85
C MET A 20 -58.39 77.72 109.39
N LYS A 21 -59.00 78.88 109.13
CA LYS A 21 -59.38 79.35 107.79
C LYS A 21 -58.14 79.69 106.96
N LYS A 22 -57.63 78.72 106.19
CA LYS A 22 -56.99 78.98 104.89
C LYS A 22 -57.09 77.72 104.03
N GLY A 23 -58.28 77.47 103.50
CA GLY A 23 -58.50 76.44 102.49
C GLY A 23 -58.09 76.94 101.10
N PHE A 24 -57.84 76.01 100.18
CA PHE A 24 -57.67 76.33 98.77
C PHE A 24 -58.97 76.84 98.16
N ASP A 25 -58.87 77.71 97.17
CA ASP A 25 -60.03 78.16 96.40
C ASP A 25 -60.61 76.97 95.62
N THR A 26 -61.87 76.66 95.89
CA THR A 26 -62.59 75.57 95.23
C THR A 26 -62.68 75.76 93.71
N GLU A 27 -62.72 77.00 93.24
CA GLU A 27 -62.87 77.31 91.81
C GLU A 27 -61.53 77.20 91.06
N GLU A 28 -60.41 77.51 91.73
CA GLU A 28 -59.05 77.28 91.22
C GLU A 28 -58.72 75.78 91.19
N VAL A 29 -59.04 75.05 92.27
CA VAL A 29 -58.83 73.59 92.34
C VAL A 29 -59.67 72.84 91.30
N SER A 30 -60.92 73.25 91.08
CA SER A 30 -61.78 72.64 90.04
C SER A 30 -61.19 72.82 88.64
N ARG A 31 -60.72 74.03 88.29
CA ARG A 31 -60.05 74.30 87.01
C ARG A 31 -58.76 73.50 86.85
N PHE A 32 -57.97 73.36 87.92
CA PHE A 32 -56.77 72.53 87.89
C PHE A 32 -57.10 71.04 87.70
N LEU A 33 -58.15 70.51 88.35
CA LEU A 33 -58.58 69.13 88.16
C LEU A 33 -59.12 68.87 86.75
N GLU A 34 -59.83 69.83 86.14
CA GLU A 34 -60.26 69.74 84.74
C GLU A 34 -59.07 69.68 83.78
N PHE A 35 -58.10 70.59 83.94
CA PHE A 35 -56.86 70.62 83.16
C PHE A 35 -56.05 69.33 83.34
N LEU A 36 -55.92 68.85 84.58
CA LEU A 36 -55.23 67.60 84.89
C LEU A 36 -55.94 66.40 84.24
N ALA A 37 -57.27 66.36 84.28
CA ALA A 37 -58.04 65.28 83.66
C ALA A 37 -57.88 65.26 82.13
N GLU A 38 -57.87 66.43 81.48
CA GLU A 38 -57.64 66.55 80.03
C GLU A 38 -56.23 66.07 79.65
N HIS A 39 -55.20 66.51 80.37
CA HIS A 39 -53.84 66.02 80.15
C HIS A 39 -53.69 64.51 80.45
N TRP A 40 -54.39 64.00 81.47
CA TRP A 40 -54.39 62.58 81.79
C TRP A 40 -55.04 61.73 80.69
N GLU A 41 -56.13 62.23 80.09
CA GLU A 41 -56.80 61.62 78.94
C GLU A 41 -55.87 61.58 77.72
N LYS A 42 -55.21 62.71 77.42
CA LYS A 42 -54.21 62.77 76.33
C LYS A 42 -53.06 61.78 76.53
N ILE A 43 -52.49 61.68 77.73
CA ILE A 43 -51.43 60.71 78.04
C ILE A 43 -51.92 59.26 77.90
N LEU A 44 -53.17 58.98 78.29
CA LEU A 44 -53.75 57.65 78.13
C LEU A 44 -53.90 57.27 76.66
N ASP A 45 -54.35 58.21 75.82
CA ASP A 45 -54.49 58.00 74.39
C ASP A 45 -53.12 57.82 73.71
N GLU A 46 -52.14 58.67 74.02
CA GLU A 46 -50.76 58.56 73.52
C GLU A 46 -50.11 57.22 73.94
N ASN A 47 -50.36 56.75 75.16
CA ASN A 47 -49.85 55.46 75.65
C ASN A 47 -50.52 54.29 74.92
N LYS A 48 -51.83 54.38 74.65
CA LYS A 48 -52.55 53.38 73.89
C LYS A 48 -52.06 53.32 72.43
N GLU A 49 -51.88 54.47 71.79
CA GLU A 49 -51.32 54.57 70.44
C GLU A 49 -49.90 54.00 70.38
N SER A 50 -49.04 54.40 71.33
CA SER A 50 -47.68 53.88 71.45
C SER A 50 -47.65 52.36 71.65
N SER A 51 -48.54 51.83 72.50
CA SER A 51 -48.67 50.39 72.74
C SER A 51 -49.09 49.63 71.48
N ILE A 52 -50.05 50.17 70.72
CA ILE A 52 -50.47 49.59 69.43
C ILE A 52 -49.30 49.61 68.44
N ARG A 53 -48.54 50.72 68.38
CA ARG A 53 -47.40 50.86 67.48
C ARG A 53 -46.28 49.88 67.83
N ILE A 54 -45.98 49.69 69.12
CA ILE A 54 -45.01 48.71 69.60
C ILE A 54 -45.42 47.30 69.15
N GLN A 55 -46.67 46.89 69.41
CA GLN A 55 -47.15 45.56 69.01
C GLN A 55 -47.07 45.35 67.48
N TYR A 56 -47.37 46.38 66.69
CA TYR A 56 -47.24 46.32 65.24
C TYR A 56 -45.77 46.13 64.81
N LEU A 57 -44.85 46.93 65.36
CA LEU A 57 -43.42 46.85 65.04
C LEU A 57 -42.81 45.52 65.50
N GLU A 58 -43.20 45.01 66.68
CA GLU A 58 -42.76 43.70 67.17
C GLU A 58 -43.18 42.57 66.21
N LYS A 59 -44.41 42.65 65.70
CA LYS A 59 -44.91 41.69 64.70
C LYS A 59 -44.12 41.79 63.39
N GLU A 60 -43.88 43.00 62.90
CA GLU A 60 -43.12 43.24 61.67
C GLU A 60 -41.68 42.72 61.79
N ILE A 61 -41.03 42.96 62.93
CA ILE A 61 -39.70 42.41 63.24
C ILE A 61 -39.72 40.88 63.26
N SER A 62 -40.74 40.26 63.87
CA SER A 62 -40.87 38.80 63.88
C SER A 62 -40.97 38.23 62.46
N THR A 63 -41.84 38.80 61.62
CA THR A 63 -41.99 38.37 60.23
C THR A 63 -40.72 38.61 59.42
N SER A 64 -40.03 39.72 59.64
CA SER A 64 -38.75 39.98 58.97
C SER A 64 -37.69 38.95 59.33
N ARG A 65 -37.60 38.55 60.60
CA ARG A 65 -36.66 37.51 61.05
C ARG A 65 -37.01 36.14 60.47
N GLU A 66 -38.29 35.78 60.43
CA GLU A 66 -38.73 34.52 59.81
C GLU A 66 -38.37 34.47 58.32
N ASN A 67 -38.54 35.59 57.60
CA ASN A 67 -38.16 35.71 56.20
C ASN A 67 -36.64 35.61 56.01
N GLU A 68 -35.86 36.27 56.88
CA GLU A 68 -34.40 36.20 56.87
C GLU A 68 -33.90 34.77 57.09
N ASP A 69 -34.46 34.07 58.07
CA ASP A 69 -34.15 32.66 58.35
C ASP A 69 -34.48 31.75 57.16
N ALA A 70 -35.63 31.97 56.51
CA ALA A 70 -36.02 31.22 55.33
C ALA A 70 -35.09 31.48 54.13
N LEU A 71 -34.72 32.74 53.91
CA LEU A 71 -33.76 33.14 52.87
C LEU A 71 -32.38 32.55 53.13
N PHE A 72 -31.90 32.59 54.38
CA PHE A 72 -30.61 32.03 54.76
C PHE A 72 -30.56 30.51 54.53
N LYS A 73 -31.62 29.78 54.93
CA LYS A 73 -31.74 28.34 54.67
C LYS A 73 -31.74 28.03 53.17
N THR A 74 -32.44 28.84 52.38
CA THR A 74 -32.50 28.67 50.92
C THR A 74 -31.14 28.93 50.28
N LEU A 75 -30.46 30.01 50.68
CA LEU A 75 -29.13 30.35 50.20
C LEU A 75 -28.12 29.24 50.52
N LYS A 76 -28.14 28.74 51.76
CA LYS A 76 -27.28 27.63 52.16
C LYS A 76 -27.57 26.36 51.37
N THR A 77 -28.84 26.05 51.14
CA THR A 77 -29.23 24.88 50.32
C THR A 77 -28.76 25.05 48.86
N ALA A 78 -28.85 26.26 48.31
CA ALA A 78 -28.35 26.55 46.97
C ALA A 78 -26.82 26.46 46.89
N GLU A 79 -26.10 26.92 47.92
CA GLU A 79 -24.65 26.79 48.04
C GLU A 79 -24.23 25.31 48.12
N ASP A 80 -24.86 24.53 49.00
CA ASP A 80 -24.60 23.09 49.14
C ASP A 80 -24.92 22.34 47.84
N ALA A 81 -26.02 22.69 47.15
CA ALA A 81 -26.35 22.11 45.86
C ALA A 81 -25.32 22.47 44.77
N GLY A 82 -24.84 23.72 44.77
CA GLY A 82 -23.78 24.18 43.87
C GLY A 82 -22.47 23.43 44.09
N ALA A 83 -22.04 23.28 45.35
CA ALA A 83 -20.83 22.52 45.69
C ALA A 83 -20.94 21.06 45.25
N ASN A 84 -22.07 20.41 45.54
CA ASN A 84 -22.32 19.03 45.12
C ASN A 84 -22.31 18.87 43.59
N LEU A 85 -22.87 19.82 42.85
CA LEU A 85 -22.89 19.80 41.39
C LEU A 85 -21.47 19.94 40.81
N VAL A 86 -20.63 20.80 41.39
CA VAL A 86 -19.22 20.94 40.99
C VAL A 86 -18.44 19.65 41.25
N ASP A 87 -18.62 19.03 42.41
CA ASP A 87 -17.96 17.77 42.75
C ASP A 87 -18.41 16.62 41.84
N GLN A 88 -19.69 16.52 41.53
CA GLN A 88 -20.22 15.55 40.57
C GLN A 88 -19.67 15.78 39.17
N ALA A 89 -19.61 17.03 38.70
CA ALA A 89 -19.05 17.38 37.40
C ALA A 89 -17.55 17.02 37.32
N ARG A 90 -16.78 17.29 38.39
CA ARG A 90 -15.36 16.89 38.48
C ARG A 90 -15.18 15.38 38.39
N ARG A 91 -15.89 14.61 39.23
CA ARG A 91 -15.82 13.13 39.19
C ARG A 91 -16.24 12.57 37.83
N SER A 92 -17.32 13.09 37.25
CA SER A 92 -17.78 12.67 35.92
C SER A 92 -16.73 12.98 34.84
N SER A 93 -16.08 14.14 34.91
CA SER A 93 -15.00 14.51 34.00
C SER A 93 -13.80 13.59 34.15
N GLU A 94 -13.38 13.26 35.36
CA GLU A 94 -12.27 12.35 35.63
C GLU A 94 -12.55 10.95 35.05
N ILE A 95 -13.76 10.43 35.27
CA ILE A 95 -14.19 9.15 34.69
C ILE A 95 -14.16 9.20 33.16
N LYS A 96 -14.68 10.28 32.56
CA LYS A 96 -14.65 10.45 31.09
C LYS A 96 -13.23 10.53 30.54
N ILE A 97 -12.31 11.19 31.24
CA ILE A 97 -10.90 11.24 30.85
C ILE A 97 -10.27 9.86 30.92
N GLN A 98 -10.50 9.12 32.01
CA GLN A 98 -10.00 7.74 32.16
C GLN A 98 -10.56 6.82 31.08
N GLU A 99 -11.86 6.90 30.79
CA GLU A 99 -12.51 6.12 29.74
C GLU A 99 -11.95 6.44 28.36
N ALA A 100 -11.72 7.73 28.07
CA ALA A 100 -11.10 8.17 26.82
C ALA A 100 -9.66 7.66 26.67
N GLN A 101 -8.87 7.68 27.75
CA GLN A 101 -7.52 7.11 27.78
C GLN A 101 -7.53 5.60 27.50
N LEU A 102 -8.39 4.85 28.19
CA LEU A 102 -8.53 3.40 27.97
C LEU A 102 -8.95 3.09 26.53
N LYS A 103 -9.92 3.82 25.98
CA LYS A 103 -10.34 3.67 24.58
C LYS A 103 -9.21 3.99 23.61
N SER A 104 -8.43 5.04 23.88
CA SER A 104 -7.27 5.40 23.07
C SER A 104 -6.22 4.29 23.08
N ASP A 105 -5.90 3.73 24.25
CA ASP A 105 -4.95 2.63 24.38
C ASP A 105 -5.40 1.38 23.63
N VAL A 106 -6.70 1.05 23.68
CA VAL A 106 -7.27 -0.06 22.91
C VAL A 106 -7.11 0.18 21.41
N ILE A 107 -7.48 1.37 20.91
CA ILE A 107 -7.34 1.72 19.50
C ILE A 107 -5.88 1.64 19.05
N ILE A 108 -4.94 2.17 19.85
CA ILE A 108 -3.51 2.13 19.53
C ILE A 108 -3.02 0.68 19.48
N LYS A 109 -3.38 -0.16 20.46
CA LYS A 109 -2.99 -1.58 20.48
C LYS A 109 -3.56 -2.33 19.29
N GLU A 110 -4.81 -2.08 18.94
CA GLU A 110 -5.46 -2.69 17.77
C GLU A 110 -4.76 -2.25 16.48
N ALA A 111 -4.53 -0.96 16.30
CA ALA A 111 -3.81 -0.43 15.13
C ALA A 111 -2.40 -1.01 15.02
N GLN A 112 -1.67 -1.13 16.13
CA GLN A 112 -0.35 -1.77 16.15
C GLN A 112 -0.40 -3.26 15.80
N SER A 113 -1.45 -3.96 16.26
CA SER A 113 -1.67 -5.38 15.92
C SER A 113 -1.95 -5.55 14.42
N GLN A 114 -2.86 -4.73 13.88
CA GLN A 114 -3.18 -4.72 12.46
C GLN A 114 -1.97 -4.36 11.60
N ALA A 115 -1.20 -3.34 11.98
CA ALA A 115 0.03 -2.96 11.29
C ALA A 115 1.05 -4.12 11.26
N ARG A 116 1.26 -4.79 12.39
CA ARG A 116 2.12 -5.99 12.46
C ARG A 116 1.62 -7.10 11.54
N ALA A 117 0.31 -7.37 11.52
CA ALA A 117 -0.28 -8.38 10.65
C ALA A 117 -0.10 -8.04 9.16
N ILE A 118 -0.27 -6.76 8.77
CA ILE A 118 -0.05 -6.29 7.40
C ILE A 118 1.41 -6.48 7.00
N VAL A 119 2.36 -6.08 7.84
CA VAL A 119 3.80 -6.22 7.58
C VAL A 119 4.19 -7.69 7.45
N GLN A 120 3.71 -8.56 8.35
CA GLN A 120 3.94 -10.01 8.26
C GLN A 120 3.38 -10.60 6.96
N LYS A 121 2.16 -10.21 6.57
CA LYS A 121 1.55 -10.66 5.32
C LYS A 121 2.32 -10.18 4.09
N ALA A 122 2.84 -8.95 4.12
CA ALA A 122 3.67 -8.41 3.05
C ALA A 122 4.99 -9.18 2.93
N HIS A 123 5.68 -9.47 4.06
CA HIS A 123 6.89 -10.28 4.06
C HIS A 123 6.64 -11.71 3.57
N ALA A 124 5.54 -12.35 3.99
CA ALA A 124 5.18 -13.69 3.53
C ALA A 124 4.94 -13.71 2.02
N ARG A 125 4.21 -12.72 1.48
CA ARG A 125 4.03 -12.58 0.03
C ARG A 125 5.34 -12.36 -0.71
N ALA A 126 6.22 -11.49 -0.19
CA ALA A 126 7.51 -11.23 -0.81
C ALA A 126 8.39 -12.48 -0.86
N ARG A 127 8.38 -13.31 0.20
CA ARG A 127 9.06 -14.60 0.19
C ARG A 127 8.50 -15.55 -0.86
N ASN A 128 7.18 -15.69 -0.92
CA ASN A 128 6.55 -16.55 -1.92
C ASN A 128 6.88 -16.12 -3.35
N ILE A 129 6.89 -14.81 -3.63
CA ILE A 129 7.28 -14.28 -4.94
C ILE A 129 8.76 -14.58 -5.23
N LEU A 130 9.65 -14.40 -4.25
CA LEU A 130 11.07 -14.73 -4.43
C LEU A 130 11.28 -16.22 -4.71
N ASP A 131 10.57 -17.09 -3.99
CA ASP A 131 10.65 -18.54 -4.21
C ASP A 131 10.15 -18.92 -5.62
N GLU A 132 9.03 -18.34 -6.06
CA GLU A 132 8.49 -18.52 -7.42
C GLU A 132 9.48 -18.03 -8.48
N MET A 133 10.04 -16.83 -8.32
CA MET A 133 11.04 -16.27 -9.24
C MET A 133 12.32 -17.13 -9.31
N VAL A 134 12.75 -17.72 -8.19
CA VAL A 134 13.92 -18.60 -8.17
C VAL A 134 13.64 -19.89 -8.93
N GLU A 135 12.45 -20.47 -8.79
CA GLU A 135 12.06 -21.65 -9.56
C GLU A 135 11.93 -21.35 -11.06
N GLU A 136 11.32 -20.22 -11.43
CA GLU A 136 11.27 -19.77 -12.83
C GLU A 136 12.68 -19.57 -13.42
N LEU A 137 13.60 -18.96 -12.66
CA LEU A 137 14.99 -18.79 -13.09
C LEU A 137 15.70 -20.14 -13.28
N ARG A 138 15.47 -21.10 -12.39
CA ARG A 138 16.03 -22.47 -12.51
C ARG A 138 15.47 -23.21 -13.72
N GLU A 139 14.17 -23.06 -14.01
CA GLU A 139 13.57 -23.60 -15.23
C GLU A 139 14.19 -22.96 -16.46
N ARG A 140 14.30 -21.63 -16.49
CA ARG A 140 14.90 -20.92 -17.61
C ARG A 140 16.37 -21.28 -17.83
N GLU A 141 17.13 -21.50 -16.75
CA GLU A 141 18.51 -21.98 -16.84
C GLU A 141 18.58 -23.37 -17.49
N ARG A 142 17.67 -24.28 -17.13
CA ARG A 142 17.58 -25.61 -17.74
C ARG A 142 17.27 -25.51 -19.23
N ASP A 143 16.30 -24.68 -19.61
CA ASP A 143 15.97 -24.44 -21.03
C ASP A 143 17.18 -23.91 -21.80
N TYR A 144 17.93 -22.98 -21.20
CA TYR A 144 19.11 -22.40 -21.83
C TYR A 144 20.20 -23.47 -22.07
N LYS A 145 20.43 -24.38 -21.11
CA LYS A 145 21.37 -25.50 -21.27
C LYS A 145 20.94 -26.47 -22.38
N VAL A 146 19.65 -26.74 -22.50
CA VAL A 146 19.11 -27.57 -23.59
C VAL A 146 19.34 -26.88 -24.94
N LEU A 147 19.07 -25.57 -25.02
CA LEU A 147 19.30 -24.78 -26.23
C LEU A 147 20.79 -24.73 -26.61
N GLU A 148 21.68 -24.60 -25.62
CA GLU A 148 23.12 -24.65 -25.82
C GLU A 148 23.57 -26.00 -26.37
N THR A 149 23.05 -27.10 -25.82
CA THR A 149 23.33 -28.45 -26.34
C THR A 149 22.84 -28.59 -27.79
N HIS A 150 21.66 -28.05 -28.09
CA HIS A 150 21.12 -28.05 -29.45
C HIS A 150 22.00 -27.25 -30.43
N ARG A 151 22.47 -26.06 -30.02
CA ARG A 151 23.45 -25.26 -30.79
C ARG A 151 24.70 -26.10 -31.08
N ASP A 152 25.26 -26.76 -30.09
CA ASP A 152 26.50 -27.53 -30.23
C ASP A 152 26.30 -28.74 -31.15
N ASN A 153 25.16 -29.42 -31.05
CA ASN A 153 24.80 -30.52 -31.96
C ASN A 153 24.66 -30.03 -33.41
N LEU A 154 23.98 -28.90 -33.66
CA LEU A 154 23.88 -28.32 -35.00
C LEU A 154 25.25 -27.95 -35.58
N LEU A 155 26.16 -27.40 -34.76
CA LEU A 155 27.53 -27.09 -35.20
C LEU A 155 28.29 -28.37 -35.62
N ILE A 156 28.09 -29.48 -34.90
CA ILE A 156 28.65 -30.78 -35.25
C ILE A 156 28.04 -31.30 -36.56
N GLU A 157 26.72 -31.22 -36.71
CA GLU A 157 26.01 -31.64 -37.93
C GLU A 157 26.49 -30.86 -39.16
N VAL A 158 26.59 -29.52 -39.05
CA VAL A 158 27.10 -28.66 -40.14
C VAL A 158 28.55 -29.01 -40.48
N ARG A 159 29.42 -29.18 -39.48
CA ARG A 159 30.82 -29.56 -39.71
C ARG A 159 30.92 -30.92 -40.40
N THR A 160 30.10 -31.88 -39.99
CA THR A 160 30.05 -33.23 -40.57
C THR A 160 29.57 -33.18 -42.01
N TYR A 161 28.49 -32.44 -42.28
CA TYR A 161 27.97 -32.24 -43.63
C TYR A 161 28.98 -31.58 -44.59
N ILE A 162 29.72 -30.57 -44.11
CA ILE A 162 30.80 -29.94 -44.88
C ILE A 162 31.90 -30.96 -45.19
N LYS A 163 32.33 -31.75 -44.19
CA LYS A 163 33.35 -32.78 -44.38
C LYS A 163 32.90 -33.84 -45.39
N GLU A 164 31.68 -34.34 -45.28
CA GLU A 164 31.12 -35.30 -46.24
C GLU A 164 31.00 -34.72 -47.66
N SER A 165 30.65 -33.43 -47.77
CA SER A 165 30.56 -32.74 -49.05
C SER A 165 31.94 -32.55 -49.69
N LEU A 166 32.96 -32.22 -48.89
CA LEU A 166 34.36 -32.18 -49.35
C LEU A 166 34.85 -33.56 -49.78
N GLU A 167 34.59 -34.61 -49.01
CA GLU A 167 34.94 -35.98 -49.41
C GLU A 167 34.25 -36.41 -50.72
N LYS A 168 33.01 -35.97 -50.97
CA LYS A 168 32.33 -36.20 -52.26
C LYS A 168 33.01 -35.44 -53.40
N ILE A 169 33.43 -34.20 -53.18
CA ILE A 169 34.18 -33.39 -54.17
C ILE A 169 35.52 -34.07 -54.48
N ASP A 170 36.30 -34.44 -53.46
CA ASP A 170 37.59 -35.14 -53.62
C ASP A 170 37.43 -36.46 -54.40
N ARG A 171 36.35 -37.22 -54.14
CA ARG A 171 36.03 -38.44 -54.91
C ARG A 171 35.69 -38.15 -56.37
N LEU A 172 35.01 -37.03 -56.66
CA LEU A 172 34.71 -36.65 -58.03
C LEU A 172 35.97 -36.21 -58.78
N GLU A 173 36.85 -35.44 -58.13
CA GLU A 173 38.14 -35.04 -58.69
C GLU A 173 39.07 -36.24 -58.95
N SER A 174 39.19 -37.16 -57.98
CA SER A 174 40.02 -38.36 -58.15
C SER A 174 39.50 -39.31 -59.23
N LYS A 175 38.17 -39.46 -59.37
CA LYS A 175 37.58 -40.29 -60.43
C LYS A 175 37.78 -39.69 -61.83
N THR A 176 37.56 -38.39 -62.02
CA THR A 176 37.64 -37.78 -63.36
C THR A 176 39.05 -37.72 -63.93
N SER A 177 40.07 -37.56 -63.08
CA SER A 177 41.46 -37.55 -63.55
C SER A 177 42.03 -38.97 -63.73
N SER A 178 41.79 -39.88 -62.79
CA SER A 178 42.38 -41.23 -62.81
C SER A 178 41.86 -42.10 -63.96
N GLU A 179 40.53 -42.15 -64.18
CA GLU A 179 39.93 -42.97 -65.25
C GLU A 179 40.34 -42.48 -66.65
N TYR A 180 40.52 -41.16 -66.83
CA TYR A 180 40.98 -40.58 -68.09
C TYR A 180 42.42 -40.99 -68.41
N PHE A 181 43.32 -40.91 -67.43
CA PHE A 181 44.73 -41.28 -67.63
C PHE A 181 44.92 -42.79 -67.73
N GLU A 182 44.19 -43.60 -66.96
CA GLU A 182 44.23 -45.07 -67.11
C GLU A 182 43.80 -45.49 -68.50
N LYS A 183 42.67 -44.96 -69.01
CA LYS A 183 42.23 -45.26 -70.38
C LYS A 183 43.25 -44.82 -71.44
N LYS A 184 43.90 -43.67 -71.24
CA LYS A 184 44.96 -43.20 -72.14
C LYS A 184 46.23 -44.04 -72.06
N ILE A 185 46.56 -44.59 -70.90
CA ILE A 185 47.68 -45.52 -70.71
C ILE A 185 47.37 -46.87 -71.37
N GLU A 186 46.15 -47.41 -71.21
CA GLU A 186 45.72 -48.63 -71.90
C GLU A 186 45.74 -48.48 -73.43
N GLU A 187 45.20 -47.37 -73.96
CA GLU A 187 45.28 -47.06 -75.39
C GLU A 187 46.73 -47.01 -75.88
N ALA A 188 47.64 -46.41 -75.10
CA ALA A 188 49.06 -46.34 -75.45
C ALA A 188 49.75 -47.71 -75.39
N GLN A 189 49.38 -48.57 -74.44
CA GLN A 189 49.91 -49.93 -74.30
C GLN A 189 49.44 -50.83 -75.45
N GLN A 190 48.17 -50.78 -75.84
CA GLN A 190 47.65 -51.51 -77.00
C GLN A 190 48.38 -51.12 -78.30
N ILE A 191 48.60 -49.82 -78.51
CA ILE A 191 49.36 -49.35 -79.68
C ILE A 191 50.81 -49.85 -79.65
N LEU A 192 51.42 -49.95 -78.47
CA LEU A 192 52.78 -50.48 -78.32
C LEU A 192 52.82 -51.98 -78.65
N GLU A 193 51.85 -52.73 -78.16
CA GLU A 193 51.73 -54.18 -78.34
C GLU A 193 51.47 -54.53 -79.82
N GLU A 194 50.55 -53.82 -80.49
CA GLU A 194 50.29 -53.97 -81.93
C GLU A 194 51.53 -53.64 -82.77
N LYS A 195 52.30 -52.61 -82.38
CA LYS A 195 53.58 -52.30 -83.05
C LYS A 195 54.68 -53.33 -82.77
N GLN A 196 54.70 -53.94 -81.59
CA GLN A 196 55.64 -55.01 -81.25
C GLN A 196 55.31 -56.29 -82.02
N GLU A 197 54.04 -56.67 -82.13
CA GLU A 197 53.61 -57.80 -82.96
C GLU A 197 53.95 -57.60 -84.44
N LEU A 198 53.75 -56.39 -84.97
CA LEU A 198 54.17 -56.05 -86.34
C LEU A 198 55.69 -56.13 -86.53
N LEU A 199 56.46 -55.71 -85.52
CA LEU A 199 57.93 -55.81 -85.54
C LEU A 199 58.39 -57.26 -85.50
N ASP A 200 57.73 -58.11 -84.73
CA ASP A 200 58.07 -59.53 -84.59
C ASP A 200 57.63 -60.33 -85.82
N LEU A 201 56.51 -59.99 -86.47
CA LEU A 201 56.11 -60.51 -87.78
C LEU A 201 57.08 -60.09 -88.89
N GLN A 202 57.59 -58.85 -88.85
CA GLN A 202 58.64 -58.39 -89.77
C GLN A 202 59.96 -59.14 -89.56
N LYS A 203 60.36 -59.39 -88.30
CA LYS A 203 61.55 -60.20 -88.01
C LYS A 203 61.36 -61.66 -88.42
N ALA A 204 60.20 -62.27 -88.20
CA ALA A 204 59.93 -63.66 -88.54
C ALA A 204 59.98 -63.93 -90.06
N LYS A 205 59.63 -62.95 -90.91
CA LYS A 205 59.80 -63.04 -92.37
C LYS A 205 61.26 -62.98 -92.84
N ILE A 206 62.18 -62.48 -92.02
CA ILE A 206 63.60 -62.35 -92.37
C ILE A 206 64.40 -63.64 -92.06
N TYR A 207 63.83 -64.57 -91.26
CA TYR A 207 64.55 -65.76 -90.76
C TYR A 207 64.14 -67.11 -91.41
N GLN A 208 63.38 -67.13 -92.52
CA GLN A 208 62.94 -68.36 -93.21
C GLN A 208 63.41 -68.54 -94.67
N GLU A 209 64.29 -67.69 -95.19
CA GLU A 209 64.99 -67.93 -96.47
C GLU A 209 66.47 -68.23 -96.20
N ASP A 210 67.00 -69.24 -96.92
CA ASP A 210 68.36 -69.83 -96.94
C ASP A 210 68.59 -71.00 -95.94
N GLU A 211 68.72 -72.29 -96.33
CA GLU A 211 69.30 -72.95 -97.53
C GLU A 211 68.49 -74.24 -97.89
N GLU A 212 67.76 -74.39 -99.01
CA GLU A 212 68.15 -74.78 -100.42
C GLU A 212 68.58 -76.26 -100.66
N PRO A 213 68.55 -76.85 -101.90
CA PRO A 213 68.50 -76.22 -103.24
C PRO A 213 67.64 -76.85 -104.39
N GLU A 214 67.39 -75.99 -105.39
CA GLU A 214 67.23 -76.08 -106.87
C GLU A 214 66.41 -77.19 -107.59
N LYS A 215 65.46 -76.74 -108.46
CA LYS A 215 65.64 -76.66 -109.94
C LYS A 215 64.48 -75.99 -110.74
N ASN A 216 64.85 -74.98 -111.56
CA ASN A 216 64.49 -74.56 -112.95
C ASN A 216 63.02 -74.64 -113.48
N GLU A 217 62.47 -73.71 -114.28
CA GLU A 217 62.99 -73.06 -115.52
C GLU A 217 62.08 -71.85 -115.98
N GLU A 218 62.68 -70.74 -116.49
CA GLU A 218 62.33 -69.83 -117.64
C GLU A 218 60.85 -69.30 -117.89
N VAL A 219 60.47 -68.06 -118.31
CA VAL A 219 60.95 -66.99 -119.25
C VAL A 219 60.16 -65.63 -119.07
N THR A 220 60.80 -64.47 -119.40
CA THR A 220 60.44 -63.02 -119.76
C THR A 220 58.98 -62.48 -119.82
N GLU A 221 58.58 -61.17 -119.84
CA GLU A 221 59.17 -59.81 -119.90
C GLU A 221 58.07 -58.71 -119.62
N ALA A 222 58.52 -57.52 -119.18
CA ALA A 222 58.10 -56.13 -119.51
C ALA A 222 56.78 -55.43 -119.04
N ASN A 223 57.00 -54.31 -118.27
CA ASN A 223 56.53 -52.90 -118.43
C ASN A 223 55.01 -52.52 -118.42
N VAL A 224 54.51 -51.33 -118.02
CA VAL A 224 55.00 -50.01 -117.54
C VAL A 224 53.77 -49.15 -117.11
N ALA A 225 53.94 -48.28 -116.08
CA ALA A 225 53.34 -46.93 -115.80
C ALA A 225 51.80 -46.66 -115.90
N GLU A 226 51.16 -45.61 -115.36
CA GLU A 226 51.51 -44.30 -114.77
C GLU A 226 50.28 -43.63 -114.06
N ASN A 227 50.53 -42.74 -113.09
CA ASN A 227 49.90 -41.42 -112.74
C ASN A 227 48.45 -41.15 -112.21
N ASN A 228 48.45 -40.22 -111.20
CA ASN A 228 47.52 -39.08 -110.85
C ASN A 228 46.07 -39.36 -110.40
N THR A 229 45.34 -38.55 -109.58
CA THR A 229 45.43 -37.22 -108.90
C THR A 229 44.19 -37.09 -107.96
N GLY A 230 44.18 -36.19 -106.97
CA GLY A 230 42.94 -35.46 -106.60
C GLY A 230 42.65 -35.17 -105.11
N SER A 231 42.62 -33.88 -104.78
CA SER A 231 42.24 -33.18 -103.54
C SER A 231 40.76 -33.21 -103.16
N GLU A 232 40.41 -33.03 -101.87
CA GLU A 232 39.42 -32.03 -101.41
C GLU A 232 39.42 -31.81 -99.87
N SER A 233 38.87 -30.67 -99.45
CA SER A 233 38.97 -29.99 -98.14
C SER A 233 37.57 -29.55 -97.64
N PHE A 234 37.43 -29.26 -96.34
CA PHE A 234 36.51 -28.28 -95.72
C PHE A 234 34.97 -28.54 -95.74
N PHE A 235 34.36 -28.77 -94.56
CA PHE A 235 32.91 -28.71 -94.21
C PHE A 235 31.89 -29.65 -94.92
N ASP A 236 31.49 -30.73 -94.23
CA ASP A 236 30.12 -31.33 -94.20
C ASP A 236 30.18 -32.54 -93.23
N LYS A 237 29.46 -32.72 -92.11
CA LYS A 237 28.16 -32.23 -91.64
C LYS A 237 28.17 -32.21 -90.10
N ILE A 238 27.75 -31.09 -89.54
CA ILE A 238 27.09 -31.06 -88.22
C ILE A 238 25.71 -31.71 -88.40
N GLY A 239 25.34 -32.54 -87.45
CA GLY A 239 23.98 -33.04 -87.19
C GLY A 239 23.92 -33.52 -85.76
#